data_AF-A0A0N0GUS3-F1
#
_entry.id   AF-A0A0N0GUS3-F1
#
_cell.length_a   1.000
_cell.length_b   1.000
_cell.length_c   1.000
_cell.angle_alpha   90.00
_cell.angle_beta   90.00
_cell.angle_gamma   90.00
#
_symmetry.space_group_name_H-M   'P 1'
#
loop_
_entity.id
_entity.type
_entity.pdbx_description
1 polymer ?
#
loop_
_entity_poly.entity_id
_entity_poly.type
_entity_poly.pdbx_seq_one_letter_code
_entity_poly.pdbx_strand_id
1 'polypeptide(L)'
;MTVEYIRYRISDPERRAAFEKVYAAAAEQLDAAPQCLGYDLAHGVEEPDRYILRIVWTSVEDHLQGFRGGPHFGPFLDRVRPYIEDIEEMRHYAGTAVSSERRAATLYEAVGGTPALRRLSDTFYEAVLADPVLAPVFAHFTPEHREHVAVWLAEVFGGPAGFTAGLGGHQGLLRSHLGLAITDRQRSRWLELMSRAVDKELPPDPALRRRVMEYFDWGTRIAQDVSRQSPGTDLGDPGPTPRWGWGEGDAKGGEGESRPPQ
;
A
#
# COMPACT_ATOMS: atom_id res chain seq x y z
N MET A 1 3.98 18.67 9.97
CA MET A 1 2.95 17.77 10.51
C MET A 1 2.61 18.21 11.92
N THR A 2 1.33 18.43 12.16
CA THR A 2 0.78 18.85 13.45
C THR A 2 -0.32 17.87 13.84
N VAL A 3 -0.41 17.56 15.13
CA VAL A 3 -1.49 16.71 15.66
C VAL A 3 -2.46 17.58 16.43
N GLU A 4 -3.74 17.48 16.14
CA GLU A 4 -4.81 18.08 16.94
C GLU A 4 -5.41 17.01 17.86
N TYR A 5 -5.53 17.34 19.14
CA TYR A 5 -6.31 16.55 20.08
C TYR A 5 -7.57 17.32 20.47
N ILE A 6 -8.71 16.65 20.34
CA ILE A 6 -10.00 17.13 20.81
C ILE A 6 -10.53 16.16 21.86
N ARG A 7 -10.69 16.63 23.09
CA ARG A 7 -11.22 15.83 24.20
C ARG A 7 -12.67 16.19 24.43
N TYR A 8 -13.53 15.17 24.44
CA TYR A 8 -14.95 15.31 24.71
C TYR A 8 -15.30 14.69 26.06
N ARG A 9 -16.30 15.27 26.74
CA ARG A 9 -17.04 14.65 27.83
C ARG A 9 -18.53 14.64 27.54
N ILE A 10 -19.06 13.48 27.17
CA ILE A 10 -20.47 13.30 26.80
C ILE A 10 -21.15 12.45 27.87
N SER A 11 -21.71 13.14 28.88
CA SER A 11 -22.33 12.47 30.03
C SER A 11 -23.60 11.70 29.65
N ASP A 12 -24.37 12.21 28.70
CA ASP A 12 -25.61 11.59 28.22
C ASP A 12 -25.33 10.29 27.42
N PRO A 13 -25.80 9.11 27.89
CA PRO A 13 -25.58 7.84 27.22
C PRO A 13 -26.19 7.73 25.81
N GLU A 14 -27.34 8.36 25.55
CA GLU A 14 -27.99 8.27 24.24
C GLU A 14 -27.22 9.10 23.20
N ARG A 15 -26.82 10.32 23.57
CA ARG A 15 -25.95 11.17 22.76
C ARG A 15 -24.61 10.49 22.50
N ARG A 16 -24.06 9.81 23.51
CA ARG A 16 -22.81 9.06 23.39
C ARG A 16 -22.92 7.88 22.42
N ALA A 17 -23.99 7.09 22.49
CA ALA A 17 -24.22 5.97 21.56
C ALA A 17 -24.37 6.43 20.09
N ALA A 18 -24.79 7.68 19.86
CA ALA A 18 -24.87 8.27 18.53
C ALA A 18 -23.54 8.89 18.05
N PHE A 19 -22.63 9.24 18.96
CA PHE A 19 -21.45 10.07 18.68
C PHE A 19 -20.52 9.45 17.64
N GLU A 20 -20.21 8.17 17.78
CA GLU A 20 -19.34 7.44 16.84
C GLU A 20 -19.94 7.38 15.43
N LYS A 21 -21.27 7.24 15.32
CA LYS A 21 -21.96 7.24 14.02
C LYS A 21 -21.92 8.62 13.37
N VAL A 22 -22.07 9.68 14.17
CA VAL A 22 -21.95 11.06 13.70
C VAL A 22 -20.54 11.32 13.17
N TYR A 23 -19.51 10.91 13.91
CA TYR A 23 -18.12 11.07 13.48
C TYR A 23 -17.76 10.21 12.28
N ALA A 24 -18.24 8.97 12.20
CA ALA A 24 -18.07 8.11 11.03
C ALA A 24 -18.68 8.72 9.75
N ALA A 25 -19.78 9.48 9.88
CA ALA A 25 -20.35 10.20 8.74
C ALA A 25 -19.63 11.53 8.44
N ALA A 26 -19.03 12.17 9.45
CA ALA A 26 -18.24 13.39 9.27
C ALA A 26 -16.84 13.11 8.69
N ALA A 27 -16.31 11.92 8.94
CA ALA A 27 -15.05 11.40 8.43
C ALA A 27 -14.87 11.56 6.92
N GLU A 28 -15.93 11.42 6.12
CA GLU A 28 -15.90 11.64 4.66
C GLU A 28 -15.30 13.01 4.28
N GLN A 29 -15.56 14.05 5.08
CA GLN A 29 -15.03 15.39 4.84
C GLN A 29 -13.56 15.53 5.25
N LEU A 30 -13.12 14.75 6.24
CA LEU A 30 -11.72 14.67 6.62
C LEU A 30 -10.93 13.89 5.56
N ASP A 31 -11.47 12.78 5.05
CA ASP A 31 -10.86 11.98 3.98
C ASP A 31 -10.73 12.75 2.66
N ALA A 32 -11.70 13.62 2.34
CA ALA A 32 -11.68 14.45 1.15
C ALA A 32 -10.72 15.64 1.23
N ALA A 33 -10.31 16.04 2.44
CA ALA A 33 -9.49 17.22 2.66
C ALA A 33 -7.99 16.90 2.50
N PRO A 34 -7.27 17.48 1.51
CA PRO A 34 -5.86 17.16 1.29
C PRO A 34 -4.93 17.58 2.44
N GLN A 35 -5.39 18.47 3.32
CA GLN A 35 -4.66 18.91 4.51
C GLN A 35 -4.71 17.88 5.65
N CYS A 36 -5.70 16.98 5.65
CA CYS A 36 -5.89 15.94 6.64
C CYS A 36 -5.08 14.71 6.24
N LEU A 37 -4.12 14.33 7.08
CA LEU A 37 -3.24 13.19 6.84
C LEU A 37 -3.72 11.90 7.53
N GLY A 38 -4.71 12.00 8.42
CA GLY A 38 -5.33 10.87 9.10
C GLY A 38 -5.94 11.27 10.43
N TYR A 39 -6.78 10.41 11.01
CA TYR A 39 -7.42 10.64 12.29
C TYR A 39 -7.81 9.32 12.98
N ASP A 40 -8.04 9.39 14.29
CA ASP A 40 -8.64 8.31 15.08
C ASP A 40 -9.53 8.89 16.19
N LEU A 41 -10.60 8.16 16.51
CA LEU A 41 -11.49 8.48 17.62
C LEU A 41 -11.40 7.35 18.66
N ALA A 42 -10.86 7.66 19.82
CA ALA A 42 -10.73 6.73 20.94
C ALA A 42 -11.84 6.98 21.97
N HIS A 43 -12.49 5.89 22.41
CA HIS A 43 -13.45 5.90 23.52
C HIS A 43 -12.76 5.46 24.81
N GLY A 44 -12.97 6.19 25.91
CA GLY A 44 -12.40 5.87 27.20
C GLY A 44 -12.94 4.55 27.75
N VAL A 45 -12.04 3.63 28.11
CA VAL A 45 -12.40 2.38 28.80
C VAL A 45 -12.58 2.60 30.31
N GLU A 46 -11.68 3.38 30.90
CA GLU A 46 -11.71 3.72 32.33
C GLU A 46 -12.62 4.91 32.63
N GLU A 47 -12.78 5.81 31.67
CA GLU A 47 -13.66 6.97 31.73
C GLU A 47 -14.66 6.91 30.55
N PRO A 48 -15.74 6.11 30.67
CA PRO A 48 -16.63 5.79 29.54
C PRO A 48 -17.50 6.97 29.08
N ASP A 49 -17.50 8.09 29.78
CA ASP A 49 -18.11 9.34 29.34
C ASP A 49 -17.19 10.21 28.46
N ARG A 50 -15.96 9.76 28.17
CA ARG A 50 -14.96 10.55 27.46
C ARG A 50 -14.53 9.97 26.12
N TYR A 51 -14.25 10.87 25.18
CA TYR A 51 -13.63 10.53 23.90
C TYR A 51 -12.41 11.42 23.63
N ILE A 52 -11.46 10.89 22.87
CA ILE A 52 -10.35 11.65 22.32
C ILE A 52 -10.38 11.48 20.80
N LEU A 53 -10.59 12.57 20.08
CA LEU A 53 -10.33 12.62 18.64
C LEU A 53 -8.91 13.12 18.44
N ARG A 54 -8.12 12.37 17.67
CA ARG A 54 -6.82 12.78 17.18
C ARG A 54 -6.91 13.01 15.68
N ILE A 55 -6.51 14.18 15.19
CA ILE A 55 -6.40 14.47 13.76
C ILE A 55 -4.97 14.87 13.42
N VAL A 56 -4.43 14.36 12.33
CA VAL A 56 -3.13 14.74 11.79
C VAL A 56 -3.33 15.70 10.64
N TRP A 57 -2.71 16.87 10.76
CA TRP A 57 -2.73 17.91 9.75
C TRP A 57 -1.33 18.07 9.14
N THR A 58 -1.26 18.52 7.90
CA THR A 58 0.00 18.94 7.25
C THR A 58 0.68 20.04 8.07
N SER A 59 -0.07 21.06 8.51
CA SER A 59 0.35 22.12 9.42
C SER A 59 -0.84 22.76 10.16
N VAL A 60 -0.56 23.59 11.19
CA VAL A 60 -1.60 24.41 11.86
C VAL A 60 -2.27 25.36 10.86
N GLU A 61 -1.48 25.99 9.98
CA GLU A 61 -2.00 26.93 8.99
C GLU A 61 -2.94 26.26 8.00
N ASP A 62 -2.56 25.09 7.48
CA ASP A 62 -3.38 24.32 6.56
C ASP A 62 -4.70 23.85 7.19
N HIS A 63 -4.69 23.52 8.47
CA HIS A 63 -5.93 23.25 9.19
C HIS A 63 -6.79 24.52 9.30
N LEU A 64 -6.23 25.61 9.82
CA LEU A 64 -7.00 26.82 10.16
C LEU A 64 -7.48 27.62 8.94
N GLN A 65 -6.68 27.67 7.88
CA GLN A 65 -7.00 28.42 6.66
C GLN A 65 -7.48 27.49 5.55
N GLY A 66 -6.84 26.32 5.40
CA GLY A 66 -7.18 25.36 4.35
C GLY A 66 -8.45 24.59 4.64
N PHE A 67 -8.47 23.76 5.70
CA PHE A 67 -9.64 22.95 6.03
C PHE A 67 -10.80 23.83 6.53
N ARG A 68 -10.57 24.61 7.60
CA ARG A 68 -11.64 25.42 8.23
C ARG A 68 -12.17 26.55 7.34
N GLY A 69 -11.35 27.08 6.44
CA GLY A 69 -11.75 28.04 5.42
C GLY A 69 -12.27 27.40 4.12
N GLY A 70 -12.16 26.08 4.01
CA GLY A 70 -12.42 25.32 2.79
C GLY A 70 -13.83 24.73 2.70
N PRO A 71 -14.13 24.04 1.57
CA PRO A 71 -15.47 23.52 1.29
C PRO A 71 -15.90 22.36 2.19
N HIS A 72 -14.95 21.67 2.83
CA HIS A 72 -15.21 20.48 3.65
C HIS A 72 -15.61 20.80 5.09
N PHE A 73 -15.26 21.99 5.61
CA PHE A 73 -15.50 22.32 7.01
C PHE A 73 -16.98 22.56 7.33
N GLY A 74 -17.74 23.21 6.46
CA GLY A 74 -19.19 23.43 6.68
C GLY A 74 -19.96 22.11 6.88
N PRO A 75 -19.89 21.17 5.90
CA PRO A 75 -20.53 19.87 6.03
C PRO A 75 -20.01 19.03 7.22
N PHE A 76 -18.72 19.13 7.54
CA PHE A 76 -18.14 18.49 8.73
C PHE A 76 -18.76 19.07 10.01
N LEU A 77 -18.74 20.40 10.13
CA LEU A 77 -19.23 21.14 11.28
C LEU A 77 -20.72 20.85 11.52
N ASP A 78 -21.54 20.81 10.48
CA ASP A 78 -22.97 20.56 10.63
C ASP A 78 -23.29 19.20 11.27
N ARG A 79 -22.44 18.20 11.04
CA ARG A 79 -22.58 16.90 11.70
C ARG A 79 -22.14 16.94 13.15
N VAL A 80 -21.00 17.54 13.46
CA VAL A 80 -20.40 17.51 14.81
C VAL A 80 -20.91 18.62 15.73
N ARG A 81 -21.60 19.64 15.19
CA ARG A 81 -22.15 20.80 15.92
C ARG A 81 -22.85 20.44 17.23
N PRO A 82 -23.68 19.37 17.30
CA PRO A 82 -24.37 19.00 18.54
C PRO A 82 -23.45 18.65 19.71
N TYR A 83 -22.15 18.43 19.48
CA TYR A 83 -21.17 18.01 20.48
C TYR A 83 -20.11 19.06 20.82
N ILE A 84 -20.21 20.28 20.25
CA ILE A 84 -19.21 21.34 20.47
C ILE A 84 -19.15 21.74 21.95
N GLU A 85 -20.29 21.80 22.63
CA GLU A 85 -20.38 22.15 24.05
C GLU A 85 -19.80 21.07 24.97
N ASP A 86 -19.59 19.84 24.48
CA ASP A 86 -18.98 18.75 25.24
C ASP A 86 -17.44 18.76 25.14
N ILE A 87 -16.83 19.71 24.41
CA ILE A 87 -15.39 19.78 24.19
C ILE A 87 -14.69 20.38 25.42
N GLU A 88 -13.85 19.60 26.07
CA GLU A 88 -12.99 20.04 27.18
C GLU A 88 -11.61 20.52 26.71
N GLU A 89 -11.14 20.04 25.55
CA GLU A 89 -9.87 20.44 24.96
C GLU A 89 -9.95 20.42 23.44
N MET A 90 -9.36 21.41 22.77
CA MET A 90 -9.11 21.42 21.33
C MET A 90 -7.79 22.16 21.10
N ARG A 91 -6.69 21.42 20.89
CA ARG A 91 -5.33 22.00 20.83
C ARG A 91 -4.47 21.30 19.78
N HIS A 92 -3.57 22.09 19.18
CA HIS A 92 -2.53 21.60 18.28
C HIS A 92 -1.23 21.33 19.01
N TYR A 93 -0.59 20.23 18.67
CA TYR A 93 0.67 19.75 19.21
C TYR A 93 1.63 19.42 18.08
N ALA A 94 2.92 19.72 18.29
CA ALA A 94 3.95 19.28 17.36
C ALA A 94 4.19 17.77 17.54
N GLY A 95 4.27 17.03 16.43
CA GLY A 95 4.78 15.66 16.46
C GLY A 95 6.24 15.66 16.92
N THR A 96 6.64 14.63 17.67
CA THR A 96 8.04 14.44 18.10
C THR A 96 8.63 13.24 17.40
N ALA A 97 9.94 13.06 17.52
CA ALA A 97 10.63 11.87 17.00
C ALA A 97 10.24 10.56 17.72
N VAL A 98 9.51 10.63 18.85
CA VAL A 98 9.05 9.45 19.58
C VAL A 98 7.71 9.00 18.98
N SER A 99 7.77 8.10 18.00
CA SER A 99 6.60 7.49 17.38
C SER A 99 6.91 6.06 16.92
N SER A 100 5.97 5.13 17.09
CA SER A 100 6.00 3.83 16.42
C SER A 100 4.59 3.43 15.97
N GLU A 101 4.35 3.30 14.67
CA GLU A 101 3.19 2.57 14.17
C GLU A 101 3.59 1.10 14.07
N ARG A 102 2.99 0.20 14.86
CA ARG A 102 3.12 -1.24 14.62
C ARG A 102 2.32 -1.61 13.37
N ARG A 103 2.82 -1.23 12.18
CA ARG A 103 2.39 -1.83 10.91
C ARG A 103 2.76 -3.32 10.93
N ALA A 104 2.04 -4.13 10.17
CA ALA A 104 2.46 -5.51 9.90
C ALA A 104 3.95 -5.50 9.50
N ALA A 105 4.74 -6.40 10.09
CA ALA A 105 6.20 -6.31 10.01
C ALA A 105 6.68 -6.45 8.56
N THR A 106 5.90 -7.14 7.73
CA THR A 106 6.19 -7.38 6.32
C THR A 106 4.98 -7.06 5.44
N LEU A 107 5.24 -6.79 4.15
CA LEU A 107 4.15 -6.69 3.18
C LEU A 107 3.43 -8.04 3.01
N TYR A 108 4.13 -9.16 3.20
CA TYR A 108 3.56 -10.50 3.13
C TYR A 108 2.43 -10.69 4.15
N GLU A 109 2.64 -10.26 5.40
CA GLU A 109 1.58 -10.25 6.41
C GLU A 109 0.46 -9.29 6.02
N ALA A 110 0.81 -8.09 5.55
CA ALA A 110 -0.15 -7.05 5.19
C ALA A 110 -1.09 -7.45 4.04
N VAL A 111 -0.58 -8.15 3.02
CA VAL A 111 -1.41 -8.63 1.90
C VAL A 111 -2.30 -9.81 2.29
N GLY A 112 -2.09 -10.43 3.46
CA GLY A 112 -2.83 -11.63 3.90
C GLY A 112 -2.13 -12.96 3.57
N GLY A 113 -0.81 -12.93 3.37
CA GLY A 113 0.04 -14.09 3.17
C GLY A 113 -0.17 -14.84 1.85
N THR A 114 0.37 -16.05 1.77
CA THR A 114 0.30 -16.90 0.57
C THR A 114 -1.13 -17.12 0.06
N PRO A 115 -2.17 -17.35 0.90
CA PRO A 115 -3.53 -17.52 0.40
C PRO A 115 -4.04 -16.31 -0.40
N ALA A 116 -3.71 -15.09 0.00
CA ALA A 116 -4.10 -13.89 -0.73
C ALA A 116 -3.30 -13.73 -2.04
N LEU A 117 -2.00 -14.02 -2.01
CA LEU A 117 -1.15 -13.96 -3.20
C LEU A 117 -1.53 -14.99 -4.26
N ARG A 118 -2.01 -16.17 -3.86
CA ARG A 118 -2.56 -17.17 -4.79
C ARG A 118 -3.82 -16.65 -5.48
N ARG A 119 -4.78 -16.09 -4.73
CA ARG A 119 -5.98 -15.48 -5.32
C ARG A 119 -5.66 -14.31 -6.25
N LEU A 120 -4.70 -13.46 -5.86
CA LEU A 120 -4.21 -12.38 -6.69
C LEU A 120 -3.65 -12.92 -8.02
N SER A 121 -2.78 -13.93 -7.96
CA SER A 121 -2.19 -14.59 -9.14
C SER A 121 -3.26 -15.22 -10.02
N ASP A 122 -4.23 -15.91 -9.44
CA ASP A 122 -5.33 -16.54 -10.18
C ASP A 122 -6.20 -15.54 -10.92
N THR A 123 -6.68 -14.50 -10.23
CA THR A 123 -7.47 -13.41 -10.82
C THR A 123 -6.68 -12.71 -11.92
N PHE A 124 -5.40 -12.45 -11.68
CA PHE A 124 -4.54 -11.80 -12.65
C PHE A 124 -4.38 -12.64 -13.93
N TYR A 125 -4.01 -13.91 -13.80
CA TYR A 125 -3.78 -14.77 -14.96
C TYR A 125 -5.05 -15.17 -15.70
N GLU A 126 -6.20 -15.24 -15.03
CA GLU A 126 -7.50 -15.35 -15.71
C GLU A 126 -7.71 -14.17 -16.68
N ALA A 127 -7.45 -12.95 -16.23
CA ALA A 127 -7.58 -11.76 -17.06
C ALA A 127 -6.51 -11.70 -18.17
N VAL A 128 -5.26 -12.04 -17.88
CA VAL A 128 -4.14 -12.04 -18.85
C VAL A 128 -4.40 -13.00 -20.02
N LEU A 129 -4.84 -14.22 -19.72
CA LEU A 129 -5.06 -15.25 -20.74
C LEU A 129 -6.26 -14.92 -21.65
N ALA A 130 -7.21 -14.12 -21.16
CA ALA A 130 -8.34 -13.62 -21.94
C ALA A 130 -8.00 -12.33 -22.73
N ASP A 131 -6.86 -11.68 -22.46
CA ASP A 131 -6.52 -10.39 -23.06
C ASP A 131 -5.77 -10.55 -24.39
N PRO A 132 -6.26 -9.97 -25.50
CA PRO A 132 -5.65 -10.17 -26.82
C PRO A 132 -4.26 -9.55 -26.97
N VAL A 133 -3.86 -8.60 -26.11
CA VAL A 133 -2.51 -7.99 -26.14
C VAL A 133 -1.50 -8.88 -25.42
N LEU A 134 -1.91 -9.52 -24.33
CA LEU A 134 -1.02 -10.30 -23.47
C LEU A 134 -1.04 -11.79 -23.76
N ALA A 135 -2.18 -12.37 -24.16
CA ALA A 135 -2.29 -13.80 -24.44
C ALA A 135 -1.17 -14.35 -25.36
N PRO A 136 -0.71 -13.65 -26.42
CA PRO A 136 0.42 -14.12 -27.23
C PRO A 136 1.76 -14.24 -26.46
N VAL A 137 2.02 -13.38 -25.47
CA VAL A 137 3.22 -13.46 -24.61
C VAL A 137 3.20 -14.72 -23.76
N PHE A 138 1.99 -15.15 -23.38
CA PHE A 138 1.75 -16.31 -22.53
C PHE A 138 1.31 -17.55 -23.31
N ALA A 139 1.67 -17.66 -24.61
CA ALA A 139 1.26 -18.80 -25.46
C ALA A 139 1.75 -20.18 -24.95
N HIS A 140 2.82 -20.20 -24.14
CA HIS A 140 3.36 -21.41 -23.51
C HIS A 140 3.09 -21.48 -22.01
N PHE A 141 2.07 -20.76 -21.53
CA PHE A 141 1.66 -20.76 -20.13
C PHE A 141 1.33 -22.17 -19.64
N THR A 142 1.79 -22.49 -18.42
CA THR A 142 1.39 -23.70 -17.70
C THR A 142 0.64 -23.32 -16.41
N PRO A 143 -0.29 -24.16 -15.91
CA PRO A 143 -1.01 -23.86 -14.68
C PRO A 143 -0.12 -23.57 -13.47
N GLU A 144 1.05 -24.23 -13.39
CA GLU A 144 2.04 -24.05 -12.33
C GLU A 144 2.59 -22.62 -12.27
N HIS A 145 2.55 -21.88 -13.38
CA HIS A 145 3.01 -20.50 -13.44
C HIS A 145 2.27 -19.58 -12.44
N ARG A 146 0.97 -19.84 -12.18
CA ARG A 146 0.21 -19.11 -11.14
C ARG A 146 0.83 -19.28 -9.76
N GLU A 147 1.18 -20.52 -9.42
CA GLU A 147 1.80 -20.84 -8.14
C GLU A 147 3.21 -20.25 -8.05
N HIS A 148 4.00 -20.35 -9.11
CA HIS A 148 5.35 -19.77 -9.14
C HIS A 148 5.34 -18.26 -8.88
N VAL A 149 4.38 -17.53 -9.46
CA VAL A 149 4.22 -16.09 -9.19
C VAL A 149 3.79 -15.83 -7.75
N ALA A 150 2.84 -16.59 -7.21
CA ALA A 150 2.42 -16.42 -5.81
C ALA A 150 3.59 -16.66 -4.83
N VAL A 151 4.40 -17.69 -5.07
CA VAL A 151 5.58 -18.03 -4.26
C VAL A 151 6.68 -16.97 -4.42
N TRP A 152 6.90 -16.46 -5.64
CA TRP A 152 7.81 -15.33 -5.87
C TRP A 152 7.41 -14.10 -5.07
N LEU A 153 6.15 -13.68 -5.17
CA LEU A 153 5.63 -12.52 -4.44
C LEU A 153 5.69 -12.73 -2.93
N ALA A 154 5.44 -13.95 -2.45
CA ALA A 154 5.53 -14.26 -1.02
C ALA A 154 6.95 -14.01 -0.51
N GLU A 155 7.96 -14.48 -1.25
CA GLU A 155 9.35 -14.25 -0.89
C GLU A 155 9.72 -12.76 -0.95
N VAL A 156 9.40 -12.08 -2.05
CA VAL A 156 9.72 -10.66 -2.22
C VAL A 156 9.10 -9.80 -1.11
N PHE A 157 7.86 -10.08 -0.70
CA PHE A 157 7.17 -9.30 0.34
C PHE A 157 7.56 -9.66 1.78
N GLY A 158 8.60 -10.47 1.98
CA GLY A 158 9.14 -10.80 3.30
C GLY A 158 8.61 -12.11 3.90
N GLY A 159 7.93 -12.93 3.11
CA GLY A 159 7.50 -14.28 3.48
C GLY A 159 8.55 -15.37 3.19
N PRO A 160 8.13 -16.65 3.20
CA PRO A 160 9.02 -17.80 3.01
C PRO A 160 9.81 -17.76 1.70
N ALA A 161 11.07 -18.20 1.73
CA ALA A 161 11.98 -18.19 0.57
C ALA A 161 11.80 -19.40 -0.39
N GLY A 162 10.55 -19.74 -0.69
CA GLY A 162 10.20 -20.93 -1.48
C GLY A 162 10.64 -20.84 -2.94
N PHE A 163 10.68 -19.63 -3.52
CA PHE A 163 11.07 -19.44 -4.91
C PHE A 163 12.57 -19.63 -5.06
N THR A 164 13.37 -19.04 -4.17
CA THR A 164 14.82 -19.26 -4.17
C THR A 164 15.15 -20.73 -3.94
N ALA A 165 14.49 -21.38 -2.98
CA ALA A 165 14.77 -22.78 -2.65
C ALA A 165 14.39 -23.77 -3.78
N GLY A 166 13.27 -23.54 -4.49
CA GLY A 166 12.73 -24.51 -5.44
C GLY A 166 12.84 -24.13 -6.92
N LEU A 167 12.98 -22.83 -7.24
CA LEU A 167 12.81 -22.28 -8.60
C LEU A 167 14.00 -21.41 -9.06
N GLY A 168 15.09 -21.38 -8.29
CA GLY A 168 16.34 -20.75 -8.72
C GLY A 168 16.44 -19.25 -8.46
N GLY A 169 15.57 -18.69 -7.61
CA GLY A 169 15.68 -17.33 -7.09
C GLY A 169 15.63 -16.25 -8.18
N HIS A 170 16.30 -15.12 -7.94
CA HIS A 170 16.31 -13.99 -8.87
C HIS A 170 16.71 -14.38 -10.30
N GLN A 171 17.74 -15.23 -10.44
CA GLN A 171 18.20 -15.69 -11.75
C GLN A 171 17.13 -16.53 -12.48
N GLY A 172 16.43 -17.40 -11.76
CA GLY A 172 15.31 -18.18 -12.29
C GLY A 172 14.19 -17.30 -12.84
N LEU A 173 13.83 -16.23 -12.11
CA LEU A 173 12.84 -15.26 -12.58
C LEU A 173 13.31 -14.55 -13.85
N LEU A 174 14.52 -13.97 -13.87
CA LEU A 174 14.98 -13.19 -15.01
C LEU A 174 15.08 -14.03 -16.28
N ARG A 175 15.57 -15.28 -16.16
CA ARG A 175 15.63 -16.22 -17.30
C ARG A 175 14.28 -16.50 -17.92
N SER A 176 13.19 -16.52 -17.13
CA SER A 176 11.84 -16.73 -17.65
C SER A 176 11.35 -15.59 -18.55
N HIS A 177 12.02 -14.44 -18.53
CA HIS A 177 11.66 -13.27 -19.36
C HIS A 177 12.48 -13.16 -20.64
N LEU A 178 13.61 -13.88 -20.79
CA LEU A 178 14.49 -13.80 -21.95
C LEU A 178 13.75 -14.13 -23.25
N GLY A 179 13.99 -13.32 -24.29
CA GLY A 179 13.45 -13.53 -25.63
C GLY A 179 11.96 -13.24 -25.79
N LEU A 180 11.27 -12.75 -24.75
CA LEU A 180 9.84 -12.41 -24.86
C LEU A 180 9.58 -11.10 -25.61
N ALA A 181 10.60 -10.24 -25.80
CA ALA A 181 10.50 -8.97 -26.51
C ALA A 181 9.30 -8.10 -26.05
N ILE A 182 9.14 -7.94 -24.74
CA ILE A 182 7.99 -7.26 -24.13
C ILE A 182 7.96 -5.79 -24.57
N THR A 183 6.85 -5.40 -25.19
CA THR A 183 6.61 -4.04 -25.69
C THR A 183 6.05 -3.13 -24.59
N ASP A 184 6.16 -1.80 -24.77
CA ASP A 184 5.56 -0.83 -23.84
C ASP A 184 4.05 -1.02 -23.72
N ARG A 185 3.37 -1.31 -24.84
CA ARG A 185 1.94 -1.62 -24.86
C ARG A 185 1.60 -2.82 -23.99
N GLN A 186 2.39 -3.90 -24.07
CA GLN A 186 2.20 -5.08 -23.24
C GLN A 186 2.48 -4.78 -21.78
N ARG A 187 3.56 -4.06 -21.46
CA ARG A 187 3.89 -3.66 -20.08
C ARG A 187 2.77 -2.82 -19.45
N SER A 188 2.30 -1.78 -20.15
CA SER A 188 1.18 -0.94 -19.68
C SER A 188 -0.08 -1.77 -19.46
N ARG A 189 -0.42 -2.66 -20.40
CA ARG A 189 -1.60 -3.51 -20.27
C ARG A 189 -1.50 -4.49 -19.11
N TRP A 190 -0.32 -5.03 -18.87
CA TRP A 190 -0.04 -5.91 -17.73
C TRP A 190 -0.30 -5.17 -16.41
N LEU A 191 0.21 -3.94 -16.26
CA LEU A 191 0.03 -3.13 -15.05
C LEU A 191 -1.44 -2.76 -14.82
N GLU A 192 -2.20 -2.46 -15.87
CA GLU A 192 -3.64 -2.20 -15.78
C GLU A 192 -4.41 -3.41 -15.23
N LEU A 193 -4.14 -4.62 -15.74
CA LEU A 193 -4.80 -5.84 -15.28
C LEU A 193 -4.38 -6.20 -13.85
N MET A 194 -3.10 -6.00 -13.51
CA MET A 194 -2.61 -6.23 -12.15
C MET A 194 -3.23 -5.25 -11.15
N SER A 195 -3.38 -3.97 -11.51
CA SER A 195 -4.07 -2.98 -10.67
C SER A 195 -5.49 -3.43 -10.34
N ARG A 196 -6.23 -3.92 -11.33
CA ARG A 196 -7.60 -4.43 -11.11
C ARG A 196 -7.62 -5.67 -10.21
N ALA A 197 -6.64 -6.56 -10.37
CA ALA A 197 -6.52 -7.75 -9.52
C ALA A 197 -6.17 -7.36 -8.07
N VAL A 198 -5.26 -6.40 -7.88
CA VAL A 198 -4.92 -5.81 -6.58
C VAL A 198 -6.15 -5.20 -5.92
N ASP A 199 -6.94 -4.43 -6.67
CA ASP A 199 -8.14 -3.78 -6.14
C ASP A 199 -9.20 -4.76 -5.68
N LYS A 200 -9.29 -5.91 -6.36
CA LYS A 200 -10.24 -6.97 -6.05
C LYS A 200 -9.79 -7.84 -4.87
N GLU A 201 -8.52 -8.22 -4.83
CA GLU A 201 -8.05 -9.33 -3.96
C GLU A 201 -7.33 -8.87 -2.68
N LEU A 202 -6.74 -7.67 -2.67
CA LEU A 202 -5.99 -7.16 -1.53
C LEU A 202 -6.85 -6.30 -0.60
N PRO A 203 -6.51 -6.19 0.70
CA PRO A 203 -7.21 -5.32 1.64
C PRO A 203 -7.40 -3.89 1.08
N PRO A 204 -8.51 -3.19 1.40
CA PRO A 204 -8.78 -1.83 0.94
C PRO A 204 -7.95 -0.79 1.72
N ASP A 205 -6.66 -1.04 1.83
CA ASP A 205 -5.66 -0.13 2.39
C ASP A 205 -4.93 0.57 1.24
N PRO A 206 -5.15 1.89 1.04
CA PRO A 206 -4.52 2.64 -0.05
C PRO A 206 -2.99 2.65 0.02
N ALA A 207 -2.39 2.62 1.21
CA ALA A 207 -0.94 2.60 1.36
C ALA A 207 -0.36 1.24 0.96
N LEU A 208 -1.01 0.15 1.39
CA LEU A 208 -0.65 -1.21 0.98
C LEU A 208 -0.73 -1.39 -0.54
N ARG A 209 -1.88 -1.05 -1.13
CA ARG A 209 -2.11 -1.22 -2.58
C ARG A 209 -1.14 -0.41 -3.40
N ARG A 210 -0.88 0.85 -3.02
CA ARG A 210 0.15 1.69 -3.66
C ARG A 210 1.52 1.01 -3.58
N ARG A 211 1.92 0.52 -2.40
CA ARG A 211 3.24 -0.10 -2.23
C ARG A 211 3.44 -1.38 -3.06
N VAL A 212 2.38 -2.17 -3.19
CA VAL A 212 2.37 -3.35 -4.08
C VAL A 212 2.48 -2.94 -5.55
N MET A 213 1.75 -1.90 -5.97
CA MET A 213 1.82 -1.41 -7.35
C MET A 213 3.17 -0.78 -7.71
N GLU A 214 3.84 -0.11 -6.77
CA GLU A 214 5.21 0.41 -6.95
C GLU A 214 6.21 -0.73 -7.20
N TYR A 215 6.08 -1.86 -6.50
CA TYR A 215 6.91 -3.04 -6.77
C TYR A 215 6.70 -3.56 -8.19
N PHE A 216 5.45 -3.72 -8.62
CA PHE A 216 5.15 -4.21 -9.96
C PHE A 216 5.64 -3.25 -11.04
N ASP A 217 5.49 -1.94 -10.85
CA ASP A 217 6.02 -0.96 -11.79
C ASP A 217 7.55 -1.06 -11.91
N TRP A 218 8.28 -1.19 -10.80
CA TRP A 218 9.72 -1.41 -10.78
C TRP A 218 10.11 -2.73 -11.47
N GLY A 219 9.53 -3.86 -11.05
CA GLY A 219 9.88 -5.19 -11.53
C GLY A 219 9.57 -5.39 -13.01
N THR A 220 8.48 -4.80 -13.52
CA THR A 220 8.13 -4.88 -14.94
C THR A 220 9.11 -4.13 -15.84
N ARG A 221 9.80 -3.08 -15.36
CA ARG A 221 10.86 -2.41 -16.12
C ARG A 221 12.05 -3.35 -16.33
N ILE A 222 12.48 -4.03 -15.25
CA ILE A 222 13.57 -5.01 -15.31
C ILE A 222 13.18 -6.17 -16.23
N ALA A 223 11.98 -6.73 -16.07
CA ALA A 223 11.47 -7.79 -16.93
C ALA A 223 11.45 -7.38 -18.41
N GLN A 224 11.03 -6.15 -18.70
CA GLN A 224 11.03 -5.62 -20.05
C GLN A 224 12.45 -5.50 -20.62
N ASP A 225 13.40 -4.96 -19.87
CA ASP A 225 14.78 -4.81 -20.32
C ASP A 225 15.46 -6.17 -20.57
N VAL A 226 15.26 -7.14 -19.68
CA VAL A 226 15.75 -8.51 -19.85
C VAL A 226 15.11 -9.20 -21.04
N SER A 227 13.83 -8.95 -21.32
CA SER A 227 13.12 -9.62 -22.41
C SER A 227 13.63 -9.30 -23.81
N ARG A 228 14.39 -8.22 -23.97
CA ARG A 228 15.01 -7.83 -25.24
C ARG A 228 16.24 -8.67 -25.57
N GLN A 229 16.77 -9.40 -24.60
CA GLN A 229 17.94 -10.27 -24.77
C GLN A 229 17.52 -11.63 -25.33
N SER A 230 18.39 -12.27 -26.10
CA SER A 230 18.12 -13.59 -26.69
C SER A 230 17.91 -14.67 -25.64
N PRO A 231 17.09 -15.71 -25.92
CA PRO A 231 17.04 -16.91 -25.09
C PRO A 231 18.44 -17.51 -24.88
N GLY A 232 18.76 -17.90 -23.65
CA GLY A 232 20.05 -18.50 -23.29
C GLY A 232 21.19 -17.51 -23.03
N THR A 233 20.94 -16.19 -23.10
CA THR A 233 21.92 -15.17 -22.67
C THR A 233 22.35 -15.41 -21.22
N ASP A 234 23.65 -15.35 -20.96
CA ASP A 234 24.19 -15.33 -19.60
C ASP A 234 23.98 -13.95 -18.97
N LEU A 235 23.17 -13.90 -17.91
CA LEU A 235 22.84 -12.68 -17.18
C LEU A 235 23.87 -12.34 -16.09
N GLY A 236 24.91 -13.17 -15.92
CA GLY A 236 25.83 -13.06 -14.81
C GLY A 236 25.17 -13.38 -13.47
N ASP A 237 25.67 -12.76 -12.40
CA ASP A 237 25.07 -12.82 -11.07
C ASP A 237 24.15 -11.60 -10.87
N PRO A 238 22.81 -11.78 -10.89
CA PRO A 238 21.86 -10.70 -10.65
C PRO A 238 21.74 -10.34 -9.16
N GLY A 239 22.50 -10.98 -8.29
CA GLY A 239 22.42 -10.82 -6.84
C GLY A 239 21.25 -11.56 -6.21
N PRO A 240 21.03 -11.37 -4.90
CA PRO A 240 19.99 -12.08 -4.17
C PRO A 240 18.58 -11.68 -4.64
N THR A 241 17.60 -12.54 -4.35
CA THR A 241 16.17 -12.23 -4.54
C THR A 241 15.83 -10.93 -3.82
N PRO A 242 15.25 -9.93 -4.52
CA PRO A 242 14.90 -8.64 -3.92
C PRO A 242 13.89 -8.81 -2.80
N ARG A 243 13.99 -7.95 -1.79
CA ARG A 243 13.02 -7.85 -0.70
C ARG A 243 12.35 -6.49 -0.77
N TRP A 244 11.03 -6.47 -0.79
CA TRP A 244 10.23 -5.26 -0.91
C TRP A 244 9.39 -5.09 0.35
N GLY A 245 9.73 -4.08 1.15
CA GLY A 245 9.06 -3.74 2.40
C GLY A 245 8.33 -2.40 2.35
N TRP A 246 8.06 -1.84 3.53
CA TRP A 246 7.37 -0.57 3.70
C TRP A 246 8.27 0.67 3.53
N GLY A 247 9.60 0.50 3.46
CA GLY A 247 10.56 1.60 3.37
C GLY A 247 10.73 2.16 1.96
N GLU A 248 11.00 3.45 1.84
CA GLU A 248 11.50 4.05 0.62
C GLU A 248 12.95 3.58 0.39
N GLY A 249 13.18 2.69 -0.60
CA GLY A 249 14.52 2.28 -1.01
C GLY A 249 14.92 0.82 -0.79
N ASP A 250 13.99 -0.10 -0.47
CA ASP A 250 14.33 -1.51 -0.19
C ASP A 250 14.82 -2.33 -1.42
N ALA A 251 15.04 -1.70 -2.58
CA ALA A 251 15.83 -2.28 -3.66
C ALA A 251 17.35 -2.04 -3.45
N LYS A 252 17.91 -2.41 -2.29
CA LYS A 252 19.38 -2.53 -2.13
C LYS A 252 19.84 -3.89 -2.66
N GLY A 253 19.78 -4.05 -3.98
CA GLY A 253 20.58 -5.04 -4.70
C GLY A 253 21.98 -4.46 -4.92
N GLY A 254 22.95 -4.88 -4.09
CA GLY A 254 24.40 -4.80 -4.31
C GLY A 254 24.97 -3.51 -4.92
N GLU A 255 25.28 -2.51 -4.09
CA GLU A 255 26.32 -1.52 -4.44
C GLU A 255 27.69 -2.20 -4.35
N GLY A 256 28.13 -2.79 -5.46
CA GLY A 256 29.53 -3.12 -5.70
C GLY A 256 30.28 -1.88 -6.12
N GLU A 257 30.94 -1.24 -5.15
CA GLU A 257 31.87 -0.14 -5.35
C GLU A 257 32.93 -0.52 -6.39
N SER A 258 32.88 0.11 -7.56
CA SER A 258 33.93 0.07 -8.57
C SER A 258 34.21 1.47 -9.08
N ARG A 259 35.02 2.22 -8.31
CA ARG A 259 35.77 3.35 -8.85
C ARG A 259 36.80 2.79 -9.86
N PRO A 260 36.87 3.29 -11.09
CA PRO A 260 38.03 3.02 -11.94
C PRO A 260 39.25 3.76 -11.38
N PRO A 261 40.47 3.22 -11.54
CA PRO A 261 41.68 3.86 -11.09
C PRO A 261 42.06 5.05 -12.00
N GLN A 262 42.56 6.08 -11.32
CA GLN A 262 43.18 7.34 -11.77
C GLN A 262 42.23 8.47 -12.15
#